data_AF-A0A832Q8F8-F1
#
_entry.id   AF-A0A832Q8F8-F1
#
_cell.length_a   1.000
_cell.length_b   1.000
_cell.length_c   1.000
_cell.angle_alpha   90.00
_cell.angle_beta   90.00
_cell.angle_gamma   90.00
#
_symmetry.space_group_name_H-M   'P 1'
#
loop_
_entity.id
_entity.type
_entity.pdbx_description
1 polymer ?
#
loop_
_entity_poly.entity_id
_entity_poly.type
_entity_poly.pdbx_seq_one_letter_code
_entity_poly.pdbx_strand_id
1 'polypeptide(L)'
;MKFKIFGMFLGIALVIVSISTFLFFKSNVRSYDSLFAKQEGCTPYNLFVEKGDDDFSVRIRWMTKEKCVGFVQYGLDRDDLNRIGLDVENITKAIEHEVVLKKLLAKERYFFIINSDNKGYAREGAPLEFLLEDL
;
A
#
# COMPACT_ATOMS: atom_id res chain seq x y z
N MET A 1 -23.41 -44.86 -1.36
CA MET A 1 -23.20 -43.98 -0.19
C MET A 1 -21.78 -43.40 -0.09
N LYS A 2 -20.73 -44.16 -0.43
CA LYS A 2 -19.31 -43.73 -0.30
C LYS A 2 -18.89 -42.55 -1.21
N PHE A 3 -19.49 -42.41 -2.39
CA PHE A 3 -19.12 -41.37 -3.36
C PHE A 3 -19.60 -39.95 -2.97
N LYS A 4 -20.77 -39.84 -2.33
CA LYS A 4 -21.29 -38.55 -1.80
C LYS A 4 -20.45 -38.04 -0.63
N ILE A 5 -19.98 -38.96 0.21
CA ILE A 5 -19.11 -38.67 1.35
C ILE A 5 -17.73 -38.17 0.86
N PHE A 6 -17.17 -38.81 -0.17
CA PHE A 6 -15.90 -38.39 -0.77
C PHE A 6 -15.97 -36.99 -1.40
N GLY A 7 -17.05 -36.69 -2.15
CA GLY A 7 -17.25 -35.35 -2.73
C GLY A 7 -17.41 -34.25 -1.67
N MET A 8 -18.03 -34.56 -0.53
CA MET A 8 -18.18 -33.64 0.60
C MET A 8 -16.83 -33.33 1.27
N PHE A 9 -15.97 -34.34 1.48
CA PHE A 9 -14.63 -34.12 2.03
C PHE A 9 -13.72 -33.32 1.08
N LEU A 10 -13.81 -33.57 -0.23
CA LEU A 10 -13.06 -32.82 -1.22
C LEU A 10 -13.48 -31.35 -1.26
N GLY A 11 -14.79 -31.07 -1.16
CA GLY A 11 -15.31 -29.71 -1.07
C GLY A 11 -14.84 -28.97 0.17
N ILE A 12 -14.86 -29.63 1.33
CA ILE A 12 -14.38 -29.03 2.60
C ILE A 12 -12.88 -28.75 2.54
N ALA A 13 -12.08 -29.66 1.98
CA ALA A 13 -10.65 -29.45 1.81
C ALA A 13 -10.32 -28.23 0.92
N LEU A 14 -11.06 -28.04 -0.17
CA LEU A 14 -10.88 -26.87 -1.05
C LEU A 14 -11.22 -25.55 -0.35
N VAL A 15 -12.27 -25.54 0.47
CA VAL A 15 -12.65 -24.35 1.27
C VAL A 15 -11.60 -24.05 2.35
N ILE A 16 -11.06 -25.07 3.01
CA ILE A 16 -10.02 -24.87 4.02
C ILE A 16 -8.73 -24.36 3.37
N VAL A 17 -8.34 -24.89 2.21
CA VAL A 17 -7.16 -24.44 1.48
C VAL A 17 -7.32 -22.99 1.01
N SER A 18 -8.49 -22.61 0.47
CA SER A 18 -8.72 -21.23 0.02
C SER A 18 -8.71 -20.22 1.17
N ILE A 19 -9.35 -20.54 2.30
CA ILE A 19 -9.31 -19.71 3.52
C ILE A 19 -7.88 -19.63 4.05
N SER A 20 -7.14 -20.74 4.06
CA SER A 20 -5.75 -20.76 4.52
C SER A 20 -4.86 -19.88 3.65
N THR A 21 -4.97 -19.97 2.32
CA THR A 21 -4.21 -19.10 1.42
C THR A 21 -4.58 -17.63 1.61
N PHE A 22 -5.87 -17.31 1.82
CA PHE A 22 -6.32 -15.94 2.07
C PHE A 22 -5.73 -15.34 3.35
N LEU A 23 -5.62 -16.14 4.42
CA LEU A 23 -5.02 -15.71 5.68
C LEU A 23 -3.50 -15.47 5.58
N PHE A 24 -2.80 -16.13 4.66
CA PHE A 24 -1.37 -15.90 4.41
C PHE A 24 -1.08 -14.66 3.54
N PHE A 25 -2.08 -14.07 2.88
CA PHE A 25 -1.95 -12.82 2.11
C PHE A 25 -2.16 -11.55 2.96
N LYS A 26 -2.19 -11.65 4.29
CA LYS A 26 -2.17 -10.45 5.14
C LYS A 26 -0.78 -9.80 5.01
N SER A 27 -0.70 -8.74 4.21
CA SER A 27 0.53 -8.00 3.93
C SER A 27 1.16 -7.51 5.24
N ASN A 28 2.44 -7.82 5.44
CA ASN A 28 3.22 -7.40 6.61
C ASN A 28 3.61 -5.91 6.49
N VAL A 29 2.63 -5.01 6.51
CA VAL A 29 2.86 -3.57 6.51
C VAL A 29 3.15 -3.07 7.93
N ARG A 30 4.13 -2.18 8.08
CA ARG A 30 4.45 -1.56 9.37
C ARG A 30 3.64 -0.28 9.55
N SER A 31 3.10 -0.09 10.74
CA SER A 31 2.56 1.23 11.12
C SER A 31 3.70 2.21 11.35
N TYR A 32 3.72 3.36 10.68
CA TYR A 32 4.72 4.41 10.92
C TYR A 32 4.23 5.53 11.86
N ASP A 33 2.92 5.60 12.14
CA ASP A 33 2.27 6.67 12.91
C ASP A 33 1.96 6.28 14.37
N SER A 34 2.63 5.26 14.92
CA SER A 34 2.43 4.96 16.34
C SER A 34 3.13 6.04 17.16
N LEU A 35 2.45 6.61 18.16
CA LEU A 35 2.99 7.68 19.04
C LEU A 35 4.32 7.30 19.73
N PHE A 36 4.71 6.04 19.68
CA PHE A 36 5.95 5.48 20.22
C PHE A 36 6.86 4.84 19.17
N ALA A 37 6.51 4.92 17.87
CA ALA A 37 7.37 4.45 16.79
C ALA A 37 8.56 5.40 16.68
N LYS A 38 9.73 4.92 17.08
CA LYS A 38 10.96 5.66 16.88
C LYS A 38 11.18 5.79 15.37
N GLN A 39 11.12 7.02 14.87
CA GLN A 39 11.46 7.30 13.50
C GLN A 39 12.94 6.98 13.28
N GLU A 40 13.26 5.89 12.60
CA GLU A 40 14.63 5.46 12.32
C GLU A 40 14.78 4.93 10.89
N GLY A 41 15.99 5.11 10.35
CA GLY A 41 16.37 4.64 9.03
C GLY A 41 15.38 5.05 7.94
N CYS A 42 14.88 4.06 7.22
CA CYS A 42 13.95 4.18 6.10
C CYS A 42 12.47 4.25 6.50
N THR A 43 12.15 4.56 7.75
CA THR A 43 10.76 4.79 8.13
C THR A 43 10.29 6.12 7.50
N PRO A 44 9.12 6.19 6.84
CA PRO A 44 8.54 7.44 6.33
C PRO A 44 8.04 8.37 7.45
N TYR A 45 8.27 9.68 7.35
CA TYR A 45 7.66 10.72 8.17
C TYR A 45 7.35 11.96 7.34
N ASN A 46 6.62 12.93 7.93
CA ASN A 46 6.15 14.13 7.24
C ASN A 46 5.45 13.81 5.92
N LEU A 47 4.49 12.89 5.97
CA LEU A 47 3.71 12.50 4.81
C LEU A 47 2.73 13.61 4.44
N PHE A 48 2.81 14.08 3.20
CA PHE A 48 1.85 14.99 2.59
C PHE A 48 1.22 14.33 1.36
N VAL A 49 -0.09 14.51 1.20
CA VAL A 49 -0.87 14.06 0.05
C VAL A 49 -1.63 15.28 -0.46
N GLU A 50 -1.34 15.69 -1.67
CA GLU A 50 -1.83 16.95 -2.25
C GLU A 50 -2.25 16.72 -3.70
N LYS A 51 -3.10 17.59 -4.24
CA LYS A 51 -3.39 17.62 -5.67
C LYS A 51 -2.09 17.84 -6.47
N GLY A 52 -1.89 17.07 -7.53
CA GLY A 52 -0.76 17.27 -8.44
C GLY A 52 -1.00 18.40 -9.44
N ASP A 53 -0.04 18.63 -10.34
CA ASP A 53 -0.11 19.72 -11.32
C ASP A 53 -1.19 19.49 -12.39
N ASP A 54 -1.51 18.22 -12.66
CA ASP A 54 -2.59 17.82 -13.56
C ASP A 54 -3.88 17.54 -12.76
N ASP A 55 -5.05 17.90 -13.30
CA ASP A 55 -6.37 17.71 -12.64
C ASP A 55 -6.72 16.26 -12.27
N PHE A 56 -6.00 15.29 -12.84
CA PHE A 56 -6.18 13.85 -12.60
C PHE A 56 -4.93 13.23 -11.96
N SER A 57 -4.27 13.99 -11.09
CA SER A 57 -3.05 13.58 -10.42
C SER A 57 -3.02 13.93 -8.93
N VAL A 58 -2.29 13.10 -8.18
CA VAL A 58 -1.99 13.30 -6.76
C VAL A 58 -0.49 13.23 -6.56
N ARG A 59 0.03 14.14 -5.76
CA ARG A 59 1.42 14.20 -5.35
C ARG A 59 1.53 13.72 -3.90
N ILE A 60 2.36 12.73 -3.67
CA ILE A 60 2.61 12.11 -2.38
C ILE A 60 4.07 12.37 -2.01
N ARG A 61 4.31 13.07 -0.90
CA ARG A 61 5.66 13.42 -0.42
C ARG A 61 5.91 12.87 0.97
N TRP A 62 7.11 12.39 1.23
CA TRP A 62 7.55 12.01 2.57
C TRP A 62 9.07 12.14 2.71
N MET A 63 9.55 11.99 3.94
CA MET A 63 10.97 11.97 4.25
C MET A 63 11.37 10.68 4.99
N THR A 64 12.64 10.31 4.91
CA THR A 64 13.29 9.26 5.71
C THR A 64 14.52 9.82 6.41
N LYS A 65 15.04 9.15 7.45
CA LYS A 65 16.25 9.65 8.16
C LYS A 65 17.55 9.23 7.47
N GLU A 66 17.48 8.20 6.65
CA GLU A 66 18.58 7.70 5.84
C GLU A 66 18.22 7.74 4.35
N LYS A 67 19.22 7.58 3.49
CA LYS A 67 18.99 7.46 2.05
C LYS A 67 18.38 6.09 1.72
N CYS A 68 17.16 6.08 1.20
CA CYS A 68 16.36 4.88 0.97
C CYS A 68 15.76 4.90 -0.44
N VAL A 69 15.42 3.74 -0.99
CA VAL A 69 14.61 3.68 -2.23
C VAL A 69 13.14 3.82 -1.85
N GLY A 70 12.41 4.70 -2.53
CA GLY A 70 11.02 5.02 -2.23
C GLY A 70 10.07 4.80 -3.40
N PHE A 71 8.92 4.17 -3.16
CA PHE A 71 7.83 4.07 -4.13
C PHE A 71 6.48 3.90 -3.42
N VAL A 72 5.38 4.12 -4.14
CA VAL A 72 4.02 3.96 -3.63
C VAL A 72 3.36 2.78 -4.33
N GLN A 73 2.72 1.89 -3.56
CA GLN A 73 1.75 0.94 -4.11
C GLN A 73 0.35 1.47 -3.85
N TYR A 74 -0.52 1.40 -4.86
CA TYR A 74 -1.86 1.95 -4.77
C TYR A 74 -2.88 1.17 -5.60
N GLY A 75 -4.17 1.37 -5.30
CA GLY A 75 -5.26 0.64 -5.94
C GLY A 75 -6.63 1.22 -5.58
N LEU A 76 -7.67 0.69 -6.22
CA LEU A 76 -9.07 0.96 -5.87
C LEU A 76 -9.60 -0.03 -4.81
N ASP A 77 -8.94 -1.17 -4.69
CA ASP A 77 -9.23 -2.16 -3.65
C ASP A 77 -8.23 -1.98 -2.51
N ARG A 78 -8.73 -1.94 -1.27
CA ARG A 78 -7.89 -1.83 -0.08
C ARG A 78 -7.03 -3.08 0.12
N ASP A 79 -7.54 -4.25 -0.30
CA ASP A 79 -6.88 -5.54 -0.11
C ASP A 79 -5.99 -5.93 -1.32
N ASP A 80 -6.12 -5.22 -2.45
CA ASP A 80 -5.31 -5.42 -3.67
C ASP A 80 -4.76 -4.10 -4.25
N LEU A 81 -3.54 -3.74 -3.84
CA LEU A 81 -2.80 -2.58 -4.35
C LEU A 81 -1.99 -2.94 -5.60
N ASN A 82 -2.68 -3.10 -6.73
CA ASN A 82 -2.11 -3.61 -7.97
C ASN A 82 -1.38 -2.60 -8.87
N ARG A 83 -1.23 -1.33 -8.44
CA ARG A 83 -0.50 -0.28 -9.18
C ARG A 83 0.70 0.21 -8.40
N ILE A 84 1.70 0.71 -9.12
CA ILE A 84 2.96 1.24 -8.55
C ILE A 84 3.21 2.64 -9.09
N GLY A 85 3.46 3.60 -8.20
CA GLY A 85 3.98 4.92 -8.50
C GLY A 85 5.44 5.01 -8.04
N LEU A 86 6.32 5.49 -8.92
CA LEU A 86 7.76 5.59 -8.66
C LEU A 86 8.17 7.04 -8.38
N ASP A 87 9.17 7.19 -7.53
CA ASP A 87 9.89 8.44 -7.37
C ASP A 87 10.85 8.60 -8.56
N VAL A 88 10.40 9.32 -9.58
CA VAL A 88 11.12 9.47 -10.85
C VAL A 88 12.32 10.41 -10.74
N GLU A 89 12.31 11.32 -9.76
CA GLU A 89 13.43 12.23 -9.52
C GLU A 89 14.52 11.55 -8.68
N ASN A 90 14.11 10.67 -7.76
CA ASN A 90 15.00 9.88 -6.92
C ASN A 90 14.84 8.38 -7.18
N ILE A 91 15.16 7.95 -8.40
CA ILE A 91 15.17 6.51 -8.78
C ILE A 91 16.16 5.70 -7.91
N THR A 92 17.14 6.38 -7.32
CA THR A 92 18.13 5.78 -6.40
C THR A 92 17.79 6.11 -4.94
N LYS A 93 18.76 6.02 -4.02
CA LYS A 93 18.51 6.25 -2.60
C LYS A 93 18.48 7.75 -2.28
N ALA A 94 17.38 8.23 -1.70
CA ALA A 94 17.19 9.63 -1.27
C ALA A 94 16.60 9.73 0.15
N ILE A 95 16.65 10.94 0.71
CA ILE A 95 16.07 11.29 2.03
C ILE A 95 14.67 11.87 1.85
N GLU A 96 14.51 12.68 0.81
CA GLU A 96 13.24 13.30 0.42
C GLU A 96 12.69 12.52 -0.76
N HIS A 97 11.40 12.24 -0.71
CA HIS A 97 10.72 11.43 -1.70
C HIS A 97 9.47 12.10 -2.21
N GLU A 98 9.24 11.96 -3.50
CA GLU A 98 8.04 12.44 -4.15
C GLU A 98 7.55 11.44 -5.20
N VAL A 99 6.27 11.12 -5.15
CA VAL A 99 5.61 10.28 -6.16
C VAL A 99 4.38 11.01 -6.69
N VAL A 100 4.31 11.16 -8.01
CA VAL A 100 3.14 11.71 -8.69
C VAL A 100 2.34 10.59 -9.34
N LEU A 101 1.17 10.29 -8.77
CA LEU A 101 0.21 9.35 -9.32
C LEU A 101 -0.63 10.08 -10.38
N LYS A 102 -0.72 9.54 -11.60
CA LYS A 102 -1.42 10.17 -12.73
C LYS A 102 -2.58 9.29 -13.23
N LYS A 103 -3.44 9.88 -14.07
CA LYS A 103 -4.59 9.21 -14.72
C LYS A 103 -5.56 8.62 -13.68
N LEU A 104 -5.80 9.37 -12.62
CA LEU A 104 -6.73 9.02 -11.56
C LEU A 104 -8.14 9.46 -11.93
N LEU A 105 -9.14 8.73 -11.44
CA LEU A 105 -10.54 9.13 -11.55
C LEU A 105 -10.90 9.99 -10.34
N ALA A 106 -11.45 11.19 -10.58
CA ALA A 106 -11.61 12.19 -9.53
C ALA A 106 -12.54 11.77 -8.37
N LYS A 107 -13.55 10.95 -8.68
CA LYS A 107 -14.60 10.51 -7.74
C LYS A 107 -14.33 9.14 -7.12
N GLU A 108 -13.17 8.55 -7.41
CA GLU A 108 -12.81 7.23 -6.89
C GLU A 108 -11.92 7.34 -5.66
N ARG A 109 -12.22 6.55 -4.63
CA ARG A 109 -11.37 6.42 -3.44
C ARG A 109 -10.21 5.49 -3.77
N TYR A 110 -9.00 6.00 -3.61
CA TYR A 110 -7.78 5.21 -3.79
C TYR A 110 -7.19 4.86 -2.43
N PHE A 111 -6.63 3.66 -2.35
CA PHE A 111 -5.85 3.17 -1.22
C PHE A 111 -4.38 3.12 -1.60
N PHE A 112 -3.49 3.38 -0.66
CA PHE A 112 -2.06 3.31 -0.90
C PHE A 112 -1.23 2.98 0.34
N ILE A 113 -0.04 2.46 0.10
CA ILE A 113 1.03 2.30 1.09
C ILE A 113 2.33 2.89 0.55
N ILE A 114 3.19 3.32 1.46
CA ILE A 114 4.54 3.79 1.13
C ILE A 114 5.48 2.62 1.26
N ASN A 115 6.25 2.31 0.23
CA ASN A 115 7.34 1.35 0.31
C ASN A 115 8.66 2.12 0.41
N SER A 116 9.44 1.78 1.44
CA SER A 116 10.79 2.32 1.62
C SER A 116 11.77 1.19 1.93
N ASP A 117 12.80 1.04 1.09
CA ASP A 117 13.82 -0.02 1.14
C ASP A 117 13.20 -1.43 1.31
N ASN A 118 12.22 -1.74 0.44
CA ASN A 118 11.46 -3.00 0.39
C ASN A 118 10.57 -3.30 1.62
N LYS A 119 10.25 -2.28 2.43
CA LYS A 119 9.29 -2.41 3.52
C LYS A 119 8.07 -1.54 3.25
N GLY A 120 6.88 -2.13 3.33
CA GLY A 120 5.62 -1.42 3.23
C GLY A 120 5.25 -0.75 4.55
N TYR A 121 4.82 0.51 4.48
CA TYR A 121 4.41 1.34 5.58
C TYR A 121 2.98 1.82 5.36
N ALA A 122 2.17 1.64 6.38
CA ALA A 122 0.75 1.94 6.41
C ALA A 122 0.40 2.64 7.73
N ARG A 123 -0.85 3.07 7.92
CA ARG A 123 -1.28 3.66 9.20
C ARG A 123 -2.07 2.63 9.99
N GLU A 124 -1.62 2.32 11.20
CA GLU A 124 -2.28 1.33 12.08
C GLU A 124 -2.46 -0.06 11.44
N GLY A 125 -1.59 -0.41 10.49
CA GLY A 125 -1.68 -1.66 9.75
C GLY A 125 -2.70 -1.68 8.61
N ALA A 126 -3.33 -0.53 8.30
CA ALA A 126 -4.24 -0.35 7.18
C ALA A 126 -3.66 0.62 6.14
N PRO A 127 -3.84 0.37 4.83
CA PRO A 127 -3.50 1.32 3.78
C PRO A 127 -4.10 2.70 4.05
N LEU A 128 -3.35 3.74 3.70
CA LEU A 128 -3.89 5.10 3.68
C LEU A 128 -4.85 5.23 2.51
N GLU A 129 -5.69 6.26 2.55
CA GLU A 129 -6.65 6.52 1.49
C GLU A 129 -6.72 8.00 1.15
N PHE A 130 -7.09 8.29 -0.09
CA PHE A 130 -7.44 9.64 -0.54
C PHE A 130 -8.58 9.57 -1.55
N LEU A 131 -9.28 10.68 -1.69
CA LEU A 131 -10.25 10.93 -2.74
C LEU A 131 -9.83 12.25 -3.40
N LEU A 132 -9.63 12.26 -4.71
CA LEU A 132 -9.02 13.41 -5.38
C LEU A 132 -9.87 14.69 -5.27
N GLU A 133 -11.19 14.57 -5.17
CA GLU A 133 -12.08 15.72 -4.97
C GLU A 133 -12.01 16.34 -3.57
N ASP A 134 -11.44 15.61 -2.60
CA ASP A 134 -11.27 16.06 -1.21
C ASP A 134 -9.88 16.69 -0.95
N LEU A 135 -9.01 16.75 -1.97
CA LEU A 135 -7.62 17.26 -1.90
C LEU A 135 -7.47 18.71 -2.38
#